data_AF-A0A1Y0VUS2-F1
#
_entry.id   AF-A0A1Y0VUS2-F1
#
_cell.length_a   1.000
_cell.length_b   1.000
_cell.length_c   1.000
_cell.angle_alpha   90.00
_cell.angle_beta   90.00
_cell.angle_gamma   90.00
#
_symmetry.space_group_name_H-M   'P 1'
#
loop_
_entity.id
_entity.type
_entity.pdbx_description
1 polymer ?
#
loop_
_entity_poly.entity_id
_entity_poly.type
_entity_poly.pdbx_seq_one_letter_code
_entity_poly.pdbx_strand_id
1 'polypeptide(L)'
;MHIKNGSGVCGTAFKENKVLRVENVHEFPGHIACDSASNSEIVLPLMVDNQLLGVLDIDSPILNRFSEDDEATLIKFRDALVKHIDSSVLSALN
;
A
#
# COMPACT_ATOMS: atom_id res chain seq x y z
N MET A 1 -5.32 6.06 12.85
CA MET A 1 -3.86 5.88 12.75
C MET A 1 -3.31 6.99 11.86
N HIS A 2 -2.14 7.56 12.17
CA HIS A 2 -1.48 8.54 11.30
C HIS A 2 -0.06 8.04 11.00
N ILE A 3 0.22 7.75 9.74
CA ILE A 3 1.50 7.19 9.29
C ILE A 3 2.31 8.32 8.66
N LYS A 4 3.52 8.54 9.14
CA LYS A 4 4.44 9.52 8.54
C LYS A 4 4.92 9.00 7.19
N ASN A 5 5.09 9.90 6.23
CA ASN A 5 5.67 9.56 4.93
C ASN A 5 7.06 8.90 5.12
N GLY A 6 7.26 7.72 4.54
CA GLY A 6 8.46 6.90 4.70
C GLY A 6 8.56 6.10 6.00
N SER A 7 7.48 5.94 6.77
CA SER A 7 7.45 5.11 7.99
C SER A 7 6.48 3.93 7.83
N GLY A 8 6.84 2.77 8.38
CA GLY A 8 6.11 1.52 8.15
C GLY A 8 6.09 1.10 6.67
N VAL A 9 5.39 0.02 6.36
CA VAL A 9 5.28 -0.49 4.98
C VAL A 9 4.50 0.51 4.11
N CYS A 10 3.31 0.92 4.56
CA CYS A 10 2.49 1.94 3.91
C CYS A 10 3.22 3.24 3.56
N GLY A 11 3.89 3.87 4.54
CA GLY A 11 4.59 5.13 4.33
C GLY A 11 5.80 4.96 3.41
N THR A 12 6.48 3.81 3.44
CA THR A 12 7.60 3.50 2.55
C THR A 12 7.12 3.29 1.12
N ALA A 13 6.06 2.53 0.90
CA ALA A 13 5.46 2.32 -0.42
C ALA A 13 5.00 3.65 -1.04
N PHE A 14 4.39 4.53 -0.23
CA PHE A 14 4.03 5.88 -0.66
C PHE A 14 5.26 6.70 -1.04
N LYS A 15 6.28 6.75 -0.18
CA LYS A 15 7.51 7.54 -0.43
C LYS A 15 8.25 7.10 -1.68
N GLU A 16 8.37 5.80 -1.88
CA GLU A 16 9.14 5.22 -2.99
C GLU A 16 8.34 5.10 -4.27
N ASN A 17 7.01 5.25 -4.21
CA ASN A 17 6.09 4.95 -5.30
C ASN A 17 6.33 3.56 -5.90
N LYS A 18 6.42 2.56 -5.02
CA LYS A 18 6.65 1.15 -5.37
C LYS A 18 5.70 0.23 -4.63
N VAL A 19 5.36 -0.87 -5.29
CA VAL A 19 4.69 -1.99 -4.62
C VAL A 19 5.67 -2.59 -3.61
N LEU A 20 5.20 -2.77 -2.37
CA LEU A 20 5.92 -3.49 -1.33
C LEU A 20 5.12 -4.71 -0.95
N ARG A 21 5.74 -5.89 -1.02
CA ARG A 21 5.18 -7.16 -0.58
C ARG A 21 6.06 -7.71 0.51
N VAL A 22 5.55 -7.74 1.73
CA VAL A 22 6.32 -8.01 2.95
C VAL A 22 5.85 -9.33 3.55
N GLU A 23 6.74 -10.31 3.58
CA GLU A 23 6.44 -11.66 4.07
C GLU A 23 6.27 -11.72 5.60
N ASN A 24 7.02 -10.88 6.32
CA ASN A 24 6.94 -10.70 7.76
C ASN A 24 7.06 -9.21 8.11
N VAL A 25 5.96 -8.57 8.49
CA VAL A 25 5.95 -7.13 8.80
C VAL A 25 6.80 -6.79 10.02
N HIS A 26 6.97 -7.73 10.97
CA HIS A 26 7.76 -7.53 12.17
C HIS A 26 9.28 -7.45 11.90
N GLU A 27 9.71 -7.94 10.73
CA GLU A 27 11.11 -7.86 10.27
C GLU A 27 11.36 -6.61 9.41
N PHE A 28 10.31 -5.88 9.03
CA PHE A 28 10.44 -4.68 8.22
C PHE A 28 11.03 -3.51 9.03
N PRO A 29 12.12 -2.88 8.59
CA PRO A 29 12.73 -1.77 9.33
C PRO A 29 11.76 -0.61 9.54
N GLY A 30 11.62 -0.17 10.80
CA GLY A 30 10.67 0.88 11.14
C GLY A 30 9.20 0.46 11.03
N HIS A 31 8.92 -0.84 11.21
CA HIS A 31 7.56 -1.38 11.27
C HIS A 31 6.67 -0.58 12.23
N ILE A 32 5.51 -0.19 11.72
CA ILE A 32 4.41 0.37 12.48
C ILE A 32 3.23 -0.55 12.17
N ALA A 33 2.83 -1.39 13.13
CA ALA A 33 1.67 -2.25 12.94
C ALA A 33 0.41 -1.38 12.77
N CYS A 34 -0.19 -1.42 11.58
CA CYS A 34 -1.50 -0.83 11.31
C CYS A 34 -2.62 -1.62 12.00
N ASP A 35 -2.50 -2.94 11.95
CA ASP A 35 -3.29 -3.94 12.66
C ASP A 35 -2.35 -4.82 13.50
N SER A 36 -2.67 -5.02 14.78
CA SER A 36 -1.86 -5.88 15.66
C SER A 36 -1.91 -7.35 15.28
N ALA A 37 -2.90 -7.76 14.47
CA ALA A 37 -2.99 -9.11 13.95
C ALA A 37 -2.20 -9.32 12.65
N SER A 38 -1.69 -8.26 12.00
CA SER A 38 -0.98 -8.39 10.73
C SER A 38 0.39 -9.04 10.90
N ASN A 39 0.67 -10.03 10.05
CA ASN A 39 1.94 -10.74 9.96
C ASN A 39 2.56 -10.60 8.58
N SER A 40 1.78 -10.44 7.52
CA SER A 40 2.26 -10.07 6.18
C SER A 40 1.37 -9.00 5.56
N GLU A 41 1.95 -8.19 4.68
CA GLU A 41 1.27 -7.01 4.11
C GLU A 41 1.69 -6.85 2.64
N ILE A 42 0.76 -6.43 1.79
CA ILE A 42 1.07 -5.94 0.45
C ILE A 42 0.47 -4.55 0.25
N VAL A 43 1.33 -3.61 -0.13
CA VAL A 43 0.96 -2.21 -0.32
C VAL A 43 1.22 -1.80 -1.76
N LEU A 44 0.22 -1.21 -2.40
CA LEU A 44 0.27 -0.77 -3.80
C LEU A 44 0.00 0.74 -3.90
N PRO A 45 0.93 1.55 -4.43
CA PRO A 45 0.69 2.97 -4.68
C PRO A 45 -0.48 3.23 -5.63
N LEU A 46 -1.30 4.24 -5.33
CA LEU A 46 -2.43 4.66 -6.15
C LEU A 46 -2.07 5.92 -6.94
N MET A 47 -1.76 5.74 -8.22
CA MET A 47 -1.48 6.82 -9.15
C MET A 47 -2.74 7.17 -9.94
N VAL A 48 -3.19 8.42 -9.87
CA VAL A 48 -4.32 8.95 -10.64
C VAL A 48 -3.88 10.27 -11.28
N ASP A 49 -4.11 10.44 -12.58
CA ASP A 49 -3.70 11.64 -13.34
C ASP A 49 -2.24 12.07 -13.10
N ASN A 50 -1.35 11.08 -13.05
CA ASN A 50 0.08 11.29 -12.82
C ASN A 50 0.45 11.85 -11.44
N GLN A 51 -0.50 11.87 -10.51
CA GLN A 51 -0.32 12.25 -9.10
C GLN A 51 -0.46 11.02 -8.20
N LEU A 52 0.42 10.91 -7.21
CA LEU A 52 0.30 9.89 -6.16
C LEU A 52 -0.77 10.33 -5.16
N LEU A 53 -1.90 9.64 -5.16
CA LEU A 53 -3.03 9.92 -4.27
C LEU A 53 -2.84 9.29 -2.89
N GLY A 54 -2.28 8.07 -2.84
CA GLY A 54 -2.25 7.25 -1.63
C GLY A 54 -1.75 5.86 -1.92
N VAL A 55 -2.15 4.90 -1.09
CA VAL A 55 -1.84 3.49 -1.24
C VAL A 55 -3.09 2.63 -1.03
N LEU A 56 -3.15 1.49 -1.69
CA LEU A 56 -4.00 0.36 -1.35
C LEU A 56 -3.19 -0.56 -0.43
N ASP A 57 -3.70 -0.79 0.77
CA ASP A 57 -3.07 -1.58 1.83
C ASP A 57 -3.91 -2.83 2.10
N ILE A 58 -3.27 -4.00 2.14
CA ILE A 58 -3.90 -5.29 2.40
C ILE A 58 -3.02 -6.11 3.33
N ASP A 59 -3.55 -6.35 4.53
CA ASP A 59 -2.92 -7.12 5.60
C ASP A 59 -3.36 -8.59 5.63
N SER A 60 -2.56 -9.43 6.28
CA SER A 60 -2.92 -10.81 6.62
C SER A 60 -2.32 -11.27 7.95
N PRO A 61 -3.07 -12.03 8.78
CA PRO A 61 -2.50 -12.68 9.96
C PRO A 61 -1.64 -13.91 9.62
N ILE A 62 -1.55 -14.30 8.35
CA ILE A 62 -0.73 -15.41 7.88
C ILE A 62 0.60 -14.84 7.40
N LEU A 63 1.73 -15.41 7.82
CA LEU A 63 3.05 -15.06 7.31
C LEU A 63 3.16 -15.43 5.82
N ASN A 64 3.88 -14.61 5.05
CA ASN A 64 4.09 -14.78 3.62
C ASN A 64 2.80 -15.11 2.84
N ARG A 65 1.72 -14.40 3.13
CA ARG A 65 0.41 -14.67 2.51
C ARG A 65 0.42 -14.38 1.02
N PHE A 66 1.14 -13.35 0.59
CA PHE A 66 1.06 -12.82 -0.76
C PHE A 66 2.18 -13.39 -1.62
N SER A 67 1.79 -14.12 -2.66
CA SER A 67 2.68 -14.61 -3.70
C SER A 67 2.90 -13.57 -4.81
N GLU A 68 3.77 -13.88 -5.76
CA GLU A 68 3.93 -13.08 -6.99
C GLU A 68 2.65 -13.06 -7.85
N ASP A 69 1.89 -14.16 -7.87
CA ASP A 69 0.60 -14.23 -8.58
C ASP A 69 -0.48 -13.37 -7.91
N ASP A 70 -0.49 -13.34 -6.57
CA ASP A 70 -1.36 -12.42 -5.81
C ASP A 70 -0.98 -10.97 -6.13
N GLU A 71 0.31 -10.61 -6.11
CA GLU A 71 0.79 -9.28 -6.46
C GLU A 71 0.36 -8.88 -7.88
N ALA A 72 0.57 -9.74 -8.88
CA ALA A 72 0.18 -9.48 -10.25
C ALA A 72 -1.34 -9.29 -10.42
N THR A 73 -2.14 -10.03 -9.65
CA THR A 73 -3.60 -9.90 -9.64
C THR A 73 -4.05 -8.60 -8.97
N LEU A 74 -3.45 -8.25 -7.84
CA LEU A 74 -3.75 -7.02 -7.10
C LEU A 74 -3.32 -5.77 -7.86
N ILE A 75 -2.22 -5.84 -8.63
CA ILE A 75 -1.80 -4.79 -9.57
C ILE A 75 -2.89 -4.53 -10.61
N LYS A 76 -3.46 -5.58 -11.22
CA LYS A 76 -4.57 -5.44 -12.18
C LYS A 76 -5.82 -4.86 -11.53
N PHE A 77 -6.13 -5.28 -10.30
CA PHE A 77 -7.24 -4.74 -9.53
C PHE A 77 -7.03 -3.25 -9.24
N ARG A 78 -5.86 -2.87 -8.73
CA ARG A 78 -5.45 -1.47 -8.52
C ARG A 78 -5.62 -0.66 -9.79
N ASP A 79 -5.15 -1.16 -10.94
CA ASP A 79 -5.25 -0.47 -12.23
C ASP A 79 -6.69 -0.28 -12.71
N ALA A 80 -7.60 -1.20 -12.36
CA ALA A 80 -9.01 -1.01 -12.59
C ALA A 80 -9.60 0.03 -11.62
N LEU A 81 -9.24 -0.05 -10.33
CA LEU A 81 -9.72 0.84 -9.28
C LEU A 81 -9.38 2.30 -9.58
N VAL A 82 -8.12 2.61 -9.94
CA VAL A 82 -7.68 4.00 -10.17
C VAL A 82 -8.43 4.71 -11.29
N LYS A 83 -9.02 3.97 -12.24
CA LYS A 83 -9.87 4.54 -13.31
C LYS A 83 -11.21 5.07 -12.80
N HIS A 84 -11.60 4.66 -11.60
CA HIS A 84 -12.86 5.02 -10.96
C HIS A 84 -12.68 5.94 -9.76
N ILE A 85 -11.44 6.35 -9.48
CA ILE A 85 -11.17 7.33 -8.44
C ILE A 85 -11.21 8.72 -9.08
N ASP A 86 -12.10 9.56 -8.57
CA ASP A 86 -12.16 10.97 -8.95
C ASP A 86 -10.98 11.72 -8.29
N SER A 87 -10.06 12.24 -9.09
CA SER A 87 -8.90 13.01 -8.63
C SER A 87 -9.26 14.46 -8.28
N SER A 88 -10.45 14.95 -8.62
CA SER A 88 -10.86 16.34 -8.38
C SER A 88 -10.87 16.68 -6.88
N VAL A 89 -11.13 15.70 -6.01
CA VAL A 89 -11.04 15.86 -4.55
C VAL A 89 -9.63 16.19 -4.04
N LEU A 90 -8.57 15.89 -4.81
CA LEU A 90 -7.20 16.22 -4.43
C LEU A 90 -6.87 17.70 -4.60
N SER A 91 -7.48 18.36 -5.58
CA SER A 91 -7.27 19.79 -5.81
C SER A 91 -7.81 20.66 -4.67
N ALA A 92 -8.71 20.12 -3.84
CA ALA A 92 -9.31 20.78 -2.69
C ALA A 92 -8.50 20.65 -1.39
N LEU A 93 -7.40 19.88 -1.39
CA LEU A 93 -6.54 19.66 -0.21
C LEU A 93 -5.23 20.47 -0.23
N ASN A 94 -5.02 21.26 -1.29
CA ASN A 94 -3.90 22.21 -1.43
C ASN A 94 -4.36 23.64 -1.16
#